data_AF-A0A3P5Z0N8-F1
#
_entry.id   AF-A0A3P5Z0N8-F1
#
_cell.length_a   1.000
_cell.length_b   1.000
_cell.length_c   1.000
_cell.angle_alpha   90.00
_cell.angle_beta   90.00
_cell.angle_gamma   90.00
#
_symmetry.space_group_name_H-M   'P 1'
#
loop_
_entity.id
_entity.type
_entity.pdbx_description
1 polymer ?
#
loop_
_entity_poly.entity_id
_entity_poly.type
_entity_poly.pdbx_seq_one_letter_code
_entity_poly.pdbx_strand_id
1 'polypeptide(L)'
;MAQGGNFSGIYRKVQLKPLKWDGEGEEEKPADALMILKYGGVLTHAEELDRLFRYNMYPGEGTGFLRLHSTYRHDLKIYSSDEGHVQMSAAAFAKGLLDLEGQLTPILVFPS
;
A
#
# COMPACT_ATOMS: atom_id res chain seq x y z
N MET A 1 -21.55 13.55 29.37
CA MET A 1 -21.67 12.93 28.03
C MET A 1 -20.42 13.35 27.27
N ALA A 2 -19.46 12.44 27.11
CA ALA A 2 -18.16 12.78 26.51
C ALA A 2 -18.34 12.97 24.99
N GLN A 3 -17.97 14.15 24.53
CA GLN A 3 -18.08 14.61 23.15
C GLN A 3 -17.15 13.76 22.27
N GLY A 4 -17.73 12.91 21.42
CA GLY A 4 -16.99 12.08 20.47
C GLY A 4 -16.23 12.96 19.48
N GLY A 5 -14.92 13.06 19.69
CA GLY A 5 -14.01 13.77 18.81
C GLY A 5 -14.01 13.13 17.41
N ASN A 6 -14.15 13.97 16.41
CA ASN A 6 -14.08 13.58 15.00
C ASN A 6 -12.63 13.16 14.68
N PHE A 7 -12.40 11.90 14.31
CA PHE A 7 -11.07 11.42 13.93
C PHE A 7 -10.79 11.76 12.47
N SER A 8 -10.15 12.90 12.21
CA SER A 8 -9.51 13.18 10.93
C SER A 8 -8.08 12.63 10.93
N GLY A 9 -7.79 11.73 9.99
CA GLY A 9 -6.42 11.36 9.63
C GLY A 9 -5.75 10.27 10.48
N ILE A 10 -6.28 9.04 10.48
CA ILE A 10 -5.55 7.87 11.00
C ILE A 10 -4.46 7.42 9.98
N TYR A 11 -3.48 8.29 9.74
CA TYR A 11 -2.24 8.00 8.97
C TYR A 11 -1.15 7.35 9.82
N ARG A 12 -1.49 7.01 11.07
CA ARG A 12 -0.64 6.34 12.05
C ARG A 12 -1.52 5.40 12.86
N LYS A 13 -1.37 4.09 12.68
CA LYS A 13 -2.06 3.08 13.51
C LYS A 13 -1.02 2.38 14.35
N VAL A 14 -1.19 2.48 15.66
CA VAL A 14 -0.55 1.57 16.61
C VAL A 14 -1.60 0.53 16.95
N GLN A 15 -1.33 -0.73 16.61
CA GLN A 15 -2.16 -1.85 17.04
C GLN A 15 -1.36 -2.68 18.03
N LEU A 16 -1.89 -2.83 19.24
CA LEU A 16 -1.35 -3.73 20.26
C LEU A 16 -2.18 -5.01 20.26
N LYS A 17 -1.52 -6.14 20.09
CA LYS A 17 -2.14 -7.46 20.19
C LYS A 17 -1.49 -8.24 21.32
N PRO A 18 -2.22 -8.54 22.41
CA PRO A 18 -1.74 -9.42 23.47
C PRO A 18 -1.38 -10.79 22.89
N LEU A 19 -0.19 -11.30 23.22
CA LEU A 19 0.28 -12.62 22.83
C LEU A 19 0.17 -13.61 23.98
N LYS A 20 0.41 -13.13 25.20
CA LYS A 20 0.33 -13.92 26.42
C LYS A 20 -0.30 -13.09 27.52
N TRP A 21 -1.19 -13.70 28.28
CA TRP A 21 -1.83 -13.12 29.45
C TRP A 21 -1.29 -13.84 30.71
N ASP A 22 -1.01 -13.09 31.76
CA ASP A 22 -0.66 -13.58 33.10
C ASP A 22 -1.70 -13.10 34.11
N GLY A 23 -1.95 -13.91 35.13
CA GLY A 23 -2.98 -13.69 36.15
C GLY A 23 -4.17 -14.62 35.99
N GLU A 24 -4.90 -14.86 37.07
CA GLU A 24 -6.15 -15.63 37.06
C GLU A 24 -7.30 -14.71 37.48
N GLY A 25 -8.39 -14.70 36.69
CA GLY A 25 -9.59 -13.91 37.00
C GLY A 25 -9.47 -12.42 36.63
N GLU A 26 -9.94 -11.52 37.50
CA GLU A 26 -10.05 -10.09 37.20
C GLU A 26 -8.71 -9.34 37.12
N GLU A 27 -7.59 -9.98 37.46
CA GLU A 27 -6.24 -9.39 37.39
C GLU A 27 -5.43 -9.81 36.15
N GLU A 28 -6.08 -10.37 35.12
CA GLU A 28 -5.40 -10.74 33.87
C GLU A 28 -4.73 -9.53 33.20
N LYS A 29 -3.39 -9.57 33.11
CA LYS A 29 -2.58 -8.56 32.45
C LYS A 29 -1.80 -9.19 31.30
N PRO A 30 -1.65 -8.51 30.15
CA PRO A 30 -0.83 -9.04 29.07
C PRO A 30 0.64 -9.10 29.51
N ALA A 31 1.18 -10.31 29.66
CA ALA A 31 2.59 -10.55 29.94
C ALA A 31 3.44 -10.20 28.71
N ASP A 32 2.95 -10.54 27.52
CA ASP A 32 3.58 -10.25 26.23
C ASP A 32 2.57 -9.61 25.28
N ALA A 33 3.00 -8.61 24.50
CA ALA A 33 2.18 -8.00 23.46
C ALA A 33 3.01 -7.70 22.20
N LEU A 34 2.38 -7.94 21.05
CA LEU A 34 2.89 -7.53 19.75
C LEU A 34 2.46 -6.09 19.47
N MET A 35 3.43 -5.19 19.30
CA MET A 35 3.18 -3.84 18.83
C MET A 35 3.37 -3.76 17.33
N ILE A 36 2.30 -3.44 16.61
CA ILE A 36 2.32 -3.21 15.17
C ILE A 36 2.24 -1.70 14.95
N LEU A 37 3.37 -1.13 14.52
CA LEU A 37 3.49 0.26 14.13
C LEU A 37 3.25 0.38 12.63
N LYS A 38 2.09 0.92 12.23
CA LYS A 38 1.86 1.34 10.85
C LYS A 38 2.08 2.84 10.77
N TYR A 39 3.26 3.21 10.29
CA TYR A 39 3.64 4.60 10.05
C TYR A 39 3.59 4.91 8.56
N GLY A 40 3.01 6.06 8.22
CA GLY A 40 3.19 6.67 6.92
C GLY A 40 2.06 6.39 5.95
N GLY A 41 1.74 5.13 5.64
CA GLY A 41 0.85 4.86 4.49
C GLY A 41 1.27 5.60 3.20
N VAL A 42 2.51 6.08 3.18
CA VAL A 42 3.07 6.89 2.11
C VAL A 42 3.45 5.91 1.03
N LEU A 43 3.15 6.34 -0.18
CA LEU A 43 3.45 5.77 -1.49
C LEU A 43 4.90 5.35 -1.75
N THR A 44 5.77 5.34 -0.74
CA THR A 44 7.20 5.10 -0.86
C THR A 44 7.54 3.67 -1.28
N HIS A 45 6.70 2.68 -1.00
CA HIS A 45 6.99 1.28 -1.34
C HIS A 45 6.59 0.89 -2.77
N ALA A 46 5.78 1.71 -3.46
CA ALA A 46 5.35 1.42 -4.82
C ALA A 46 6.49 1.60 -5.84
N GLU A 47 7.37 2.58 -5.62
CA GLU A 47 8.50 2.96 -6.50
C GLU A 47 9.75 2.06 -6.38
N GLU A 48 9.78 1.17 -5.40
CA GLU A 48 10.83 0.15 -5.30
C GLU A 48 10.32 -1.20 -5.82
N LEU A 49 9.04 -1.48 -5.59
CA LEU A 49 8.36 -2.70 -6.03
C LEU A 49 8.18 -2.76 -7.55
N ASP A 50 7.82 -1.64 -8.17
CA ASP A 50 7.67 -1.52 -9.63
C ASP A 50 8.98 -1.84 -10.38
N ARG A 51 10.12 -1.33 -9.91
CA ARG A 51 11.44 -1.61 -10.49
C ARG A 51 11.75 -3.09 -10.40
N LEU A 52 11.55 -3.68 -9.22
CA LEU A 52 11.76 -5.11 -9.02
C LEU A 52 10.88 -5.94 -9.96
N PHE A 53 9.60 -5.61 -10.09
CA PHE A 53 8.69 -6.32 -11.01
C PHE A 53 9.11 -6.17 -12.47
N ARG A 54 9.48 -4.96 -12.89
CA ARG A 54 9.90 -4.64 -14.25
C ARG A 54 11.09 -5.48 -14.71
N TYR A 55 12.05 -5.73 -13.81
CA TYR A 55 13.25 -6.52 -14.12
C TYR A 55 13.08 -8.03 -13.91
N ASN A 56 12.21 -8.47 -12.99
CA ASN A 56 12.17 -9.87 -12.57
C ASN A 56 11.03 -10.70 -13.17
N MET A 57 9.93 -10.10 -13.65
CA MET A 57 8.78 -10.87 -14.17
C MET A 57 9.06 -11.57 -15.51
N TYR A 58 9.90 -10.98 -16.37
CA TYR A 58 10.19 -11.50 -17.72
C TYR A 58 11.70 -11.58 -17.98
N PRO A 59 12.41 -12.48 -17.27
CA PRO A 59 13.84 -12.67 -17.44
C PRO A 59 14.12 -13.27 -18.83
N GLY A 60 14.78 -12.50 -19.70
CA GLY A 60 15.17 -12.94 -21.06
C GLY A 60 14.79 -11.98 -22.20
N GLU A 61 13.88 -11.03 -21.97
CA GLU A 61 13.40 -10.08 -23.01
C GLU A 61 14.17 -8.73 -23.02
N GLY A 62 15.44 -8.65 -22.59
CA GLY A 62 16.19 -7.38 -22.57
C GLY A 62 15.60 -6.38 -21.56
N THR A 63 15.07 -5.22 -22.01
CA THR A 63 14.27 -4.31 -21.15
C THR A 63 12.98 -4.96 -20.61
N GLY A 64 12.75 -6.23 -20.92
CA GLY A 64 11.84 -7.11 -20.21
C GLY A 64 10.39 -6.71 -20.40
N PHE A 65 9.75 -6.35 -19.29
CA PHE A 65 8.35 -5.95 -19.23
C PHE A 65 8.00 -4.79 -20.18
N LEU A 66 8.82 -3.74 -20.26
CA LEU A 66 8.55 -2.57 -21.10
C LEU A 66 8.50 -2.92 -22.59
N ARG A 67 9.28 -3.90 -23.02
CA ARG A 67 9.27 -4.38 -24.41
C ARG A 67 7.97 -5.11 -24.74
N LEU A 68 7.49 -5.95 -23.83
CA LEU A 68 6.20 -6.64 -24.00
C LEU A 68 5.05 -5.63 -24.02
N HIS A 69 5.13 -4.59 -23.20
CA HIS A 69 4.14 -3.52 -23.17
C HIS A 69 4.08 -2.68 -24.44
N SER A 70 5.22 -2.18 -24.90
CA SER A 70 5.31 -1.40 -26.15
C SER A 70 4.95 -2.19 -27.42
N THR A 71 5.01 -3.52 -27.38
CA THR A 71 4.66 -4.39 -28.51
C THR A 71 3.31 -5.09 -28.36
N TYR A 72 2.52 -4.72 -27.34
CA TYR A 72 1.19 -5.31 -27.09
C TYR A 72 1.18 -6.84 -26.95
N ARG A 73 2.29 -7.44 -26.51
CA ARG A 73 2.46 -8.91 -26.36
C ARG A 73 2.07 -9.44 -24.97
N HIS A 74 1.33 -8.65 -24.20
CA HIS A 74 0.86 -9.00 -22.86
C HIS A 74 -0.41 -8.20 -22.54
N ASP A 75 -1.17 -8.64 -21.53
CA ASP A 75 -2.30 -7.92 -20.95
C ASP A 75 -1.90 -7.47 -19.53
N LEU A 76 -2.09 -6.19 -19.21
CA LEU A 76 -1.83 -5.63 -17.88
C LEU A 76 -3.13 -5.06 -17.32
N LYS A 77 -3.58 -5.61 -16.18
CA LYS A 77 -4.74 -5.13 -15.43
C LYS A 77 -4.32 -4.87 -13.99
N ILE A 78 -4.61 -3.66 -13.51
CA ILE A 78 -4.35 -3.24 -12.13
C ILE A 78 -5.70 -2.93 -11.48
N TYR A 79 -5.97 -3.59 -10.36
CA TYR A 79 -7.19 -3.39 -9.58
C TYR A 79 -6.84 -2.70 -8.27
N SER A 80 -7.64 -1.71 -7.89
CA SER A 80 -7.53 -0.99 -6.61
C SER A 80 -8.92 -0.82 -5.99
N SER A 81 -8.99 -0.57 -4.68
CA SER A 81 -10.23 -0.12 -4.06
C SER A 81 -10.56 1.33 -4.46
N ASP A 82 -11.78 1.77 -4.15
CA ASP A 82 -12.25 3.14 -4.41
C ASP A 82 -11.72 4.17 -3.40
N GLU A 83 -10.85 3.76 -2.49
CA GLU A 83 -10.20 4.65 -1.54
C GLU A 83 -9.11 5.45 -2.26
N GLY A 84 -9.23 6.79 -2.26
CA GLY A 84 -8.34 7.65 -3.04
C GLY A 84 -6.84 7.46 -2.78
N HIS A 85 -6.43 7.08 -1.56
CA HIS A 85 -5.03 6.80 -1.25
C HIS A 85 -4.53 5.45 -1.81
N VAL A 86 -5.42 4.46 -1.92
CA VAL A 86 -5.12 3.17 -2.56
C VAL A 86 -5.03 3.34 -4.07
N GLN A 87 -5.91 4.15 -4.67
CA GLN A 87 -5.83 4.50 -6.09
C GLN A 87 -4.56 5.27 -6.43
N MET A 88 -4.15 6.24 -5.59
CA MET A 88 -2.87 6.93 -5.78
C MET A 88 -1.70 5.95 -5.72
N SER A 89 -1.71 4.99 -4.79
CA SER A 89 -0.69 3.94 -4.67
C SER A 89 -0.63 3.05 -5.91
N ALA A 90 -1.78 2.61 -6.43
CA ALA A 90 -1.87 1.83 -7.66
C ALA A 90 -1.38 2.62 -8.88
N ALA A 91 -1.72 3.91 -8.96
CA ALA A 91 -1.30 4.79 -10.05
C ALA A 91 0.23 5.01 -10.06
N ALA A 92 0.85 5.22 -8.90
CA ALA A 92 2.30 5.33 -8.82
C ALA A 92 3.02 4.04 -9.15
N PHE A 93 2.49 2.91 -8.67
CA PHE A 93 3.01 1.59 -9.04
C PHE A 93 2.95 1.41 -10.56
N ALA A 94 1.81 1.70 -11.19
CA ALA A 94 1.66 1.61 -12.64
C ALA A 94 2.63 2.53 -13.40
N LYS A 95 2.75 3.78 -12.94
CA LYS A 95 3.67 4.77 -13.51
C LYS A 95 5.12 4.28 -13.47
N GLY A 96 5.57 3.81 -12.31
CA GLY A 96 6.91 3.29 -12.16
C GLY A 96 7.13 2.01 -12.98
N LEU A 97 6.15 1.10 -12.99
CA LEU A 97 6.23 -0.18 -13.69
C LEU A 97 6.39 0.02 -15.20
N LEU A 98 5.75 1.05 -15.73
CA LEU A 98 5.76 1.44 -17.14
C LEU A 98 6.79 2.51 -17.48
N ASP A 99 7.58 2.97 -16.51
CA ASP A 99 8.61 4.01 -16.67
C ASP A 99 8.06 5.30 -17.32
N LEU A 100 6.86 5.71 -16.91
CA LEU A 100 6.18 6.87 -17.47
C LEU A 100 6.75 8.18 -16.91
N GLU A 101 7.03 9.13 -17.80
CA GLU A 101 7.46 10.48 -17.44
C GLU A 101 6.29 11.35 -16.93
N GLY A 102 6.63 12.40 -16.17
CA GLY A 102 5.65 13.37 -15.65
C GLY A 102 5.20 13.12 -14.21
N GLN A 103 4.42 14.05 -13.66
CA GLN A 103 3.84 13.89 -12.33
C GLN A 103 2.60 12.99 -12.40
N LEU A 104 2.31 12.26 -11.31
CA LEU A 104 1.02 11.60 -11.19
C LEU A 104 -0.06 12.67 -11.19
N THR A 105 -0.85 12.72 -12.26
CA THR A 105 -2.00 13.61 -12.33
C THR A 105 -2.92 13.26 -11.16
N PRO A 106 -3.36 14.22 -10.34
CA PRO A 106 -4.28 13.93 -9.25
C PRO A 106 -5.53 13.27 -9.82
N ILE A 107 -5.77 12.00 -9.48
CA ILE A 107 -6.99 11.30 -9.87
C ILE A 107 -8.10 11.90 -9.01
N LEU A 108 -8.94 12.73 -9.63
CA LEU A 108 -10.15 13.27 -9.02
C LEU A 108 -11.11 12.11 -8.75
N VAL A 109 -11.09 11.58 -7.53
CA VAL A 109 -12.11 10.65 -7.06
C VAL A 109 -13.34 11.48 -6.70
N PHE A 110 -14.34 11.49 -7.57
CA PHE A 110 -15.65 12.02 -7.22
C PHE A 110 -16.31 11.04 -6.24
N PRO A 111 -16.73 11.48 -5.03
CA PRO A 111 -17.59 10.66 -4.19
C PRO A 111 -18.96 10.54 -4.88
N SER A 112 -19.38 9.32 -5.18
CA SER A 112 -20.77 8.98 -5.51
C SER A 112 -21.65 9.07 -4.27
#